data_AF-A0A8G2CHS4-F1
#
_entry.id   AF-A0A8G2CHS4-F1
#
_cell.length_a   1.000
_cell.length_b   1.000
_cell.length_c   1.000
_cell.angle_alpha   90.00
_cell.angle_beta   90.00
_cell.angle_gamma   90.00
#
_symmetry.space_group_name_H-M   'P 1'
#
loop_
_entity.id
_entity.type
_entity.pdbx_description
1 polymer ?
#
loop_
_entity_poly.entity_id
_entity_poly.type
_entity_poly.pdbx_seq_one_letter_code
_entity_poly.pdbx_strand_id
1 'polypeptide(L)'
;MPDDVSARFAEHFAATLTGLTGVAIETAPHVTGGSEDATFFMRRVQERGGQAIYAVVGSDIPSGHHTPEFDINEADFPWVIEALATGIMGLGRKSPD
;
A
#
# COMPACT_ATOMS: atom_id res chain seq x y z
N MET A 1 12.45 -11.92 8.38
CA MET A 1 12.95 -10.78 7.61
C MET A 1 12.35 -10.89 6.23
N PRO A 2 11.68 -9.88 5.67
CA PRO A 2 11.21 -9.98 4.30
C PRO A 2 12.42 -10.22 3.40
N ASP A 3 12.27 -11.16 2.48
CA ASP A 3 13.29 -11.50 1.49
C ASP A 3 13.55 -10.25 0.61
N ASP A 4 14.81 -10.02 0.22
CA ASP A 4 15.29 -8.83 -0.52
C ASP A 4 14.37 -8.38 -1.68
N VAL A 5 13.73 -9.35 -2.35
CA VAL A 5 12.79 -9.11 -3.47
C VAL A 5 11.53 -8.35 -3.05
N SER A 6 10.97 -8.63 -1.87
CA SER A 6 9.74 -7.97 -1.40
C SER A 6 10.02 -6.53 -0.96
N ALA A 7 11.17 -6.31 -0.32
CA ALA A 7 11.62 -4.98 0.06
C ALA A 7 11.81 -4.08 -1.18
N ARG A 8 12.49 -4.59 -2.21
CA ARG A 8 12.70 -3.87 -3.48
C ARG A 8 11.39 -3.53 -4.21
N PHE A 9 10.37 -4.37 -4.11
CA PHE A 9 9.08 -4.10 -4.75
C PHE A 9 8.30 -3.00 -4.02
N ALA A 10 8.33 -3.00 -2.69
CA ALA A 10 7.78 -1.91 -1.89
C ALA A 10 8.53 -0.58 -2.11
N GLU A 11 9.86 -0.62 -2.21
CA GLU A 11 10.67 0.54 -2.57
C GLU A 11 10.34 1.07 -3.97
N HIS A 12 10.13 0.18 -4.95
CA HIS A 12 9.70 0.59 -6.29
C HIS A 12 8.34 1.29 -6.24
N PHE A 13 7.36 0.70 -5.55
CA PHE A 13 6.06 1.33 -5.36
C PHE A 13 6.20 2.70 -4.69
N ALA A 14 6.96 2.81 -3.61
CA ALA A 14 7.22 4.07 -2.94
C ALA A 14 7.85 5.11 -3.88
N ALA A 15 8.81 4.71 -4.72
CA ALA A 15 9.45 5.60 -5.68
C ALA A 15 8.45 6.21 -6.68
N THR A 16 7.41 5.47 -7.10
CA THR A 16 6.37 5.99 -8.00
C THR A 16 5.55 7.15 -7.40
N LEU A 17 5.53 7.28 -6.07
CA LEU A 17 4.80 8.32 -5.36
C LEU A 17 5.63 9.59 -5.14
N THR A 18 6.92 9.55 -5.50
CA THR A 18 7.83 10.68 -5.27
C THR A 18 7.36 11.93 -6.01
N GLY A 19 7.17 13.02 -5.25
CA GLY A 19 6.72 14.31 -5.79
C GLY A 19 5.21 14.51 -5.78
N LEU A 20 4.42 13.54 -5.30
CA LEU A 20 3.00 13.77 -5.02
C LEU A 20 2.84 14.77 -3.88
N THR A 21 2.01 15.78 -4.10
CA THR A 21 1.70 16.79 -3.09
C THR A 21 0.80 16.16 -2.03
N GLY A 22 1.06 16.46 -0.75
CA GLY A 22 0.23 15.97 0.35
C GLY A 22 0.50 14.52 0.77
N VAL A 23 1.51 13.86 0.19
CA VAL A 23 1.89 12.48 0.53
C VAL A 23 3.30 12.45 1.10
N ALA A 24 3.43 12.02 2.36
CA ALA A 24 4.71 11.66 2.96
C ALA A 24 4.99 10.17 2.74
N ILE A 25 6.24 9.82 2.46
CA ILE A 25 6.65 8.45 2.16
C ILE A 25 7.57 7.96 3.28
N GLU A 26 7.15 6.89 3.95
CA GLU A 26 7.96 6.17 4.94
C GLU A 26 8.07 4.71 4.52
N THR A 27 9.30 4.19 4.46
CA THR A 27 9.59 2.81 4.04
C THR A 27 10.01 1.91 5.20
N ALA A 28 9.99 2.43 6.42
CA ALA A 28 10.28 1.63 7.61
C ALA A 28 9.24 0.50 7.73
N PRO A 29 9.66 -0.74 8.03
CA PRO A 29 8.74 -1.85 8.14
C PRO A 29 7.77 -1.62 9.29
N HIS A 30 6.48 -1.67 8.99
CA HIS A 30 5.41 -1.64 9.98
C HIS A 30 4.76 -3.02 10.06
N VAL A 31 4.71 -3.61 11.26
CA VAL A 31 4.08 -4.91 11.50
C VAL A 31 2.71 -4.68 12.09
N THR A 32 1.66 -5.01 11.32
CA THR A 32 0.29 -5.06 11.82
C THR A 32 -0.02 -6.47 12.32
N GLY A 33 -0.90 -6.57 13.33
CA GLY A 33 -1.48 -7.84 13.77
C GLY A 33 -2.82 -8.08 13.09
N GLY A 34 -3.17 -9.35 12.85
CA GLY A 34 -4.47 -9.74 12.29
C GLY A 34 -4.37 -10.74 11.14
N SER A 35 -5.53 -11.13 10.62
CA SER A 35 -5.67 -11.94 9.39
C SER A 35 -6.40 -11.14 8.33
N GLU A 36 -6.07 -11.36 7.06
CA GLU A 36 -6.71 -10.70 5.92
C GLU A 36 -6.84 -11.69 4.75
N ASP A 37 -8.01 -11.74 4.12
CA ASP A 37 -8.30 -12.67 3.03
C ASP A 37 -7.49 -12.35 1.77
N ALA A 38 -7.10 -11.10 1.55
CA ALA A 38 -6.22 -10.69 0.45
C ALA A 38 -4.89 -11.47 0.44
N THR A 39 -4.43 -11.96 1.60
CA THR A 39 -3.21 -12.77 1.70
C THR A 39 -3.30 -14.10 0.93
N PHE A 40 -4.50 -14.66 0.75
CA PHE A 40 -4.70 -15.85 -0.09
C PHE A 40 -4.41 -15.55 -1.56
N PHE A 41 -4.82 -14.38 -2.06
CA PHE A 41 -4.54 -13.95 -3.43
C PHE A 41 -3.06 -13.62 -3.62
N MET A 42 -2.45 -12.94 -2.66
CA MET A 42 -1.02 -12.63 -2.68
C MET A 42 -0.17 -13.91 -2.73
N ARG A 43 -0.47 -14.89 -1.86
CA ARG A 43 0.19 -16.19 -1.85
C ARG A 43 0.09 -16.86 -3.23
N ARG A 44 -1.09 -16.83 -3.84
CA ARG A 44 -1.33 -17.43 -5.14
C ARG A 44 -0.53 -16.78 -6.28
N VAL A 45 -0.29 -15.47 -6.21
CA VAL A 45 0.58 -14.73 -7.14
C VAL A 45 2.04 -15.13 -6.95
N GLN A 46 2.51 -15.19 -5.70
CA GLN A 46 3.89 -15.57 -5.36
C GLN A 46 4.21 -17.02 -5.73
N GLU A 47 3.27 -17.96 -5.53
CA GLU A 47 3.37 -19.36 -5.97
C GLU A 47 3.55 -19.50 -7.50
N ARG A 48 3.21 -18.46 -8.28
CA ARG A 48 3.43 -18.39 -9.73
C ARG A 48 4.60 -17.50 -10.14
N GLY A 49 5.47 -17.14 -9.20
CA GLY A 49 6.63 -16.31 -9.45
C GLY A 49 6.33 -14.82 -9.63
N GLY A 50 5.11 -14.37 -9.32
CA GLY A 50 4.75 -12.96 -9.31
C GLY A 50 5.07 -12.28 -7.98
N GLN A 51 4.97 -10.96 -7.96
CA GLN A 51 5.08 -10.14 -6.75
C GLN A 51 3.72 -9.52 -6.41
N ALA A 52 3.46 -9.31 -5.12
CA ALA A 52 2.22 -8.69 -4.64
C ALA A 52 2.54 -7.74 -3.49
N ILE A 53 1.76 -6.66 -3.39
CA ILE A 53 1.81 -5.68 -2.30
C ILE A 53 0.44 -5.69 -1.61
N TYR A 54 0.46 -5.55 -0.29
CA TYR A 54 -0.72 -5.20 0.49
C TYR A 54 -0.57 -3.76 0.95
N ALA A 55 -1.55 -2.92 0.61
CA ALA A 55 -1.55 -1.51 0.99
C ALA A 55 -2.77 -1.24 1.87
N VAL A 56 -2.55 -0.57 3.00
CA VAL A 56 -3.61 -0.08 3.87
C VAL A 56 -3.55 1.43 3.85
N VAL A 57 -4.72 2.05 3.76
CA VAL A 57 -4.88 3.48 3.87
C VAL A 57 -5.52 3.78 5.21
N GLY A 58 -4.78 4.50 6.05
CA GLY A 58 -5.32 5.03 7.30
C GLY A 58 -5.94 6.41 7.11
N SER A 59 -6.70 6.82 8.12
CA SER A 59 -7.24 8.17 8.29
C SER A 59 -7.11 8.52 9.78
N ASP A 60 -7.23 9.80 10.12
CA ASP A 60 -7.34 10.21 11.52
C ASP A 60 -8.74 9.84 12.03
N ILE A 61 -8.85 8.65 12.65
CA ILE A 61 -10.12 8.09 13.09
C ILE A 61 -10.36 8.41 14.58
N PRO A 62 -11.59 8.82 14.96
CA PRO A 62 -11.90 9.22 16.34
C PRO A 62 -11.94 8.04 17.33
N SER A 63 -12.00 6.80 16.82
CA SER A 63 -12.02 5.55 17.58
C SER A 63 -11.50 4.39 16.73
N GLY A 64 -11.27 3.22 17.34
CA GLY A 64 -10.80 2.03 16.62
C GLY A 64 -11.77 1.57 15.53
N HIS A 65 -11.25 0.92 14.49
CA HIS A 65 -12.02 0.46 13.31
C HIS A 65 -13.04 -0.67 13.58
N HIS A 66 -13.14 -1.15 14.81
CA HIS A 66 -14.13 -2.13 15.27
C HIS A 66 -14.98 -1.58 16.43
N THR A 67 -15.35 -0.31 16.37
CA THR A 67 -16.17 0.35 17.40
C THR A 67 -17.40 1.00 16.77
N PRO A 68 -18.51 1.19 17.53
CA PRO A 68 -19.68 1.92 17.06
C PRO A 68 -19.40 3.36 16.64
N GLU A 69 -18.36 3.97 17.22
CA GLU A 69 -17.89 5.32 16.94
C GLU A 69 -16.87 5.39 15.79
N PHE A 70 -16.69 4.29 15.05
CA PHE A 70 -15.86 4.30 13.85
C PHE A 70 -16.38 5.35 12.87
N ASP A 71 -15.46 6.19 12.42
CA ASP A 71 -15.69 7.18 11.38
C ASP A 71 -14.39 7.35 10.58
N ILE A 72 -14.51 7.94 9.40
CA ILE A 72 -13.37 8.21 8.51
C ILE A 72 -13.45 9.64 8.01
N ASN A 73 -12.30 10.33 7.94
CA ASN A 73 -12.28 11.67 7.35
C ASN A 73 -12.28 11.57 5.82
N GLU A 74 -13.43 11.78 5.18
CA GLU A 74 -13.53 11.65 3.72
C GLU A 74 -12.73 12.71 2.95
N ALA A 75 -12.27 13.77 3.61
CA ALA A 75 -11.33 14.71 3.03
C ALA A 75 -9.97 14.07 2.68
N ASP A 76 -9.67 12.89 3.23
CA ASP A 76 -8.46 12.13 2.92
C ASP A 76 -8.58 11.39 1.56
N PHE A 77 -9.80 11.11 1.09
CA PHE A 77 -10.03 10.24 -0.07
C PHE A 77 -9.34 10.70 -1.36
N PRO A 78 -9.33 12.00 -1.73
CA PRO A 78 -8.65 12.44 -2.95
C PRO A 78 -7.16 12.08 -2.95
N TRP A 79 -6.46 12.33 -1.84
CA TRP A 79 -5.02 12.06 -1.70
C TRP A 79 -4.73 10.56 -1.78
N VAL A 80 -5.58 9.76 -1.15
CA VAL A 80 -5.49 8.31 -1.13
C VAL A 80 -5.67 7.72 -2.51
N ILE A 81 -6.72 8.16 -3.22
CA ILE A 81 -7.03 7.68 -4.56
C ILE A 81 -5.89 8.07 -5.52
N GLU A 82 -5.37 9.29 -5.41
CA GLU A 82 -4.24 9.75 -6.23
C GLU A 82 -2.98 8.92 -5.96
N ALA A 83 -2.63 8.67 -4.70
CA ALA A 83 -1.47 7.85 -4.34
C ALA A 83 -1.60 6.41 -4.85
N LEU A 84 -2.73 5.74 -4.59
CA LEU A 84 -2.95 4.36 -5.05
C LEU A 84 -2.97 4.26 -6.58
N ALA A 85 -3.67 5.17 -7.26
CA ALA A 85 -3.73 5.16 -8.72
C ALA A 85 -2.36 5.43 -9.35
N THR A 86 -1.62 6.41 -8.83
CA THR A 86 -0.25 6.71 -9.28
C THR A 86 0.66 5.51 -9.06
N GLY A 87 0.57 4.86 -7.90
CA GLY A 87 1.36 3.69 -7.57
C GLY A 87 1.11 2.51 -8.51
N ILE A 88 -0.15 2.17 -8.74
CA ILE A 88 -0.55 1.09 -9.66
C ILE A 88 -0.10 1.39 -11.08
N MET A 89 -0.33 2.62 -11.55
CA MET A 89 0.06 3.03 -12.91
C MET A 89 1.57 3.11 -13.07
N GLY A 90 2.32 3.48 -12.03
CA GLY A 90 3.77 3.51 -12.02
C GLY A 90 4.37 2.11 -12.12
N LEU A 91 3.85 1.16 -11.34
CA LEU A 91 4.26 -0.26 -11.41
C LEU A 91 3.94 -0.92 -12.75
N GLY A 92 2.84 -0.52 -13.39
CA GLY A 92 2.41 -1.06 -14.68
C GLY A 92 3.20 -0.54 -15.89
N ARG A 93 3.99 0.53 -15.73
CA ARG A 93 4.83 1.05 -16.81
C ARG A 93 6.09 0.19 -16.94
N LYS A 94 6.34 -0.32 -18.14
CA LYS A 94 7.64 -0.88 -18.49
C LYS A 94 8.70 0.22 -18.34
N SER A 95 9.88 -0.11 -17.81
CA SER A 95 11.04 0.78 -17.94
C SER A 95 11.21 1.18 -19.42
N PRO A 96 11.60 2.44 -19.72
CA PRO A 96 11.96 2.81 -21.07
C PRO A 96 13.05 1.83 -21.56
N ASP A 97 12.89 1.32 -22.78
CA ASP A 97 13.91 0.50 -23.45
C ASP A 97 15.23 1.28 -23.62
#